data_AF-A0A562RJP7-F1
#
_entry.id   AF-A0A562RJP7-F1
#
_cell.length_a   1.000
_cell.length_b   1.000
_cell.length_c   1.000
_cell.angle_alpha   90.00
_cell.angle_beta   90.00
_cell.angle_gamma   90.00
#
_symmetry.space_group_name_H-M   'P 1'
#
loop_
_entity.id
_entity.type
_entity.pdbx_description
1 polymer ?
#
loop_
_entity_poly.entity_id
_entity_poly.type
_entity_poly.pdbx_seq_one_letter_code
_entity_poly.pdbx_strand_id
1 'polypeptide(L)'
;MHAVALPHLALPRITITRRVLYLLLFAAILCCLLMSSADAGTTGEEFRELYDKFMGWSKGYLGKTIAAFAFLLGIGVSAGRQNMMPAIYGLILALIIGFGPELQESVLSAQV
;
A
#
# COMPACT_ATOMS: atom_id res chain seq x y z
N MET A 1 -13.62 -17.53 -54.08
CA MET A 1 -12.82 -17.51 -52.83
C MET A 1 -12.72 -16.06 -52.40
N HIS A 2 -13.33 -15.72 -51.26
CA HIS A 2 -13.75 -14.36 -50.88
C HIS A 2 -12.56 -13.45 -50.53
N ALA A 3 -12.50 -12.29 -51.19
CA ALA A 3 -11.68 -11.17 -50.77
C ALA A 3 -12.35 -10.50 -49.55
N VAL A 4 -11.73 -10.61 -48.37
CA VAL A 4 -12.14 -9.89 -47.16
C VAL A 4 -11.17 -8.74 -46.95
N ALA A 5 -11.56 -7.54 -47.36
CA ALA A 5 -10.87 -6.30 -47.01
C ALA A 5 -11.11 -6.00 -45.52
N LEU A 6 -10.05 -5.77 -44.75
CA LEU A 6 -10.11 -5.34 -43.35
C LEU A 6 -9.81 -3.83 -43.23
N PRO A 7 -10.81 -2.94 -43.27
CA PRO A 7 -10.64 -1.50 -43.04
C PRO A 7 -10.83 -1.12 -41.55
N HIS A 8 -10.04 -1.67 -40.63
CA HIS A 8 -10.17 -1.32 -39.20
C HIS A 8 -8.86 -1.02 -38.45
N LEU A 9 -7.71 -1.05 -39.11
CA LEU A 9 -6.43 -0.65 -38.49
C LEU A 9 -5.94 0.66 -39.10
N ALA A 10 -6.72 1.72 -38.88
CA ALA A 10 -6.22 3.08 -38.96
C ALA A 10 -5.28 3.32 -37.78
N LEU A 11 -4.02 2.88 -37.90
CA LEU A 11 -2.99 3.25 -36.94
C LEU A 11 -2.86 4.78 -36.97
N PRO A 12 -3.12 5.48 -35.85
CA PRO A 12 -2.96 6.93 -35.82
C PRO A 12 -1.50 7.23 -36.14
N ARG A 13 -1.27 7.99 -37.21
CA ARG A 13 0.07 8.42 -37.62
C ARG A 13 0.57 9.46 -36.63
N ILE A 14 1.17 8.99 -35.54
CA ILE A 14 1.82 9.85 -34.55
C ILE A 14 2.95 10.57 -35.26
N THR A 15 2.77 11.87 -35.50
CA THR A 15 3.78 12.70 -36.13
C THR A 15 4.69 13.22 -35.01
N ILE A 16 5.74 12.45 -34.70
CA ILE A 16 6.69 12.75 -33.62
C ILE A 16 7.49 14.01 -33.99
N THR A 17 7.05 15.16 -33.50
CA THR A 17 7.77 16.44 -33.65
C THR A 17 8.95 16.47 -32.69
N ARG A 18 10.08 17.11 -33.06
CA ARG A 18 11.31 17.18 -32.23
C ARG A 18 11.05 17.59 -30.77
N ARG A 19 10.07 18.46 -30.54
CA ARG A 19 9.63 18.88 -29.19
C ARG A 19 9.04 17.73 -28.36
N VAL A 20 8.23 16.87 -28.98
CA VAL A 20 7.64 15.68 -28.34
C VAL A 20 8.72 14.66 -28.02
N LEU A 21 9.72 14.51 -28.90
CA LEU A 21 10.87 13.65 -28.65
C LEU A 21 11.65 14.09 -27.40
N TYR A 22 11.95 15.39 -27.26
CA TYR A 22 12.62 15.90 -26.06
C TYR A 22 11.79 15.72 -24.79
N LEU A 23 10.46 15.89 -24.87
CA LEU A 23 9.57 15.66 -23.73
C LEU A 23 9.53 14.18 -23.31
N LEU A 24 9.50 13.25 -24.26
CA LEU A 24 9.56 11.81 -23.98
C LEU A 24 10.90 11.40 -23.37
N LEU A 25 12.02 11.95 -23.87
CA LEU A 25 13.34 11.68 -23.30
C LEU A 25 13.48 12.25 -21.88
N PHE A 26 12.98 13.46 -21.63
CA PHE A 26 12.98 14.04 -20.28
C PHE A 26 12.10 13.25 -19.31
N ALA A 27 10.91 12.83 -19.74
CA ALA A 27 10.02 11.98 -18.94
C ALA A 27 10.66 10.61 -18.65
N ALA A 28 11.37 10.02 -19.62
CA ALA A 28 12.08 8.76 -19.42
C ALA A 28 13.24 8.90 -18.43
N ILE A 29 14.01 9.99 -18.49
CA ILE A 29 15.10 10.25 -17.54
C ILE A 29 14.55 10.49 -16.14
N LEU A 30 13.47 11.27 -15.99
CA LEU A 30 12.78 11.44 -14.71
C LEU A 30 12.28 10.11 -14.14
N CYS A 31 11.70 9.26 -14.98
CA CYS A 31 11.25 7.93 -14.57
C CYS A 31 12.41 7.07 -14.06
N CYS A 32 13.55 7.06 -14.78
CA CYS A 32 14.75 6.33 -14.36
C CYS A 32 15.34 6.86 -13.04
N LEU A 33 15.33 8.18 -12.81
CA LEU A 33 15.80 8.78 -11.56
C LEU A 33 14.89 8.41 -10.37
N LEU A 34 13.59 8.31 -10.60
CA LEU A 34 12.61 7.84 -9.61
C LEU A 34 12.70 6.33 -9.35
N MET A 35 13.28 5.56 -10.27
CA MET A 35 13.53 4.12 -10.14
C MET A 35 14.86 3.77 -9.45
N SER A 36 15.64 4.75 -8.96
CA SER A 36 16.89 4.51 -8.22
C SER A 36 16.69 3.76 -6.88
N SER A 37 15.44 3.51 -6.46
CA SER A 37 15.07 2.67 -5.32
C SER A 37 14.32 1.41 -5.79
N ALA A 38 14.83 0.75 -6.82
CA ALA A 38 14.46 -0.60 -7.21
C ALA A 38 15.73 -1.45 -7.33
N ASP A 39 16.47 -1.54 -6.22
CA ASP A 39 17.55 -2.51 -6.09
C ASP A 39 16.91 -3.91 -6.04
N ALA A 40 17.30 -4.76 -6.99
CA ALA A 40 16.72 -6.08 -7.16
C ALA A 40 17.29 -7.02 -6.09
N GLY A 41 16.60 -7.12 -4.96
CA GLY A 41 17.02 -7.89 -3.79
C GLY A 41 17.27 -9.37 -4.07
N THR A 42 18.52 -9.80 -3.90
CA THR A 42 18.94 -11.21 -4.00
C THR A 42 19.51 -11.76 -2.69
N THR A 43 19.59 -10.94 -1.64
CA THR A 43 20.05 -11.35 -0.31
C THR A 43 18.92 -11.00 0.66
N GLY A 44 18.41 -11.97 1.43
CA GLY A 44 17.19 -11.87 2.26
C GLY A 44 17.13 -10.75 3.33
N GLU A 45 18.12 -9.86 3.34
CA GLU A 45 18.19 -8.64 4.16
C GLU A 45 17.31 -7.50 3.64
N GLU A 46 17.00 -7.46 2.33
CA GLU A 46 16.22 -6.36 1.73
C GLU A 46 14.77 -6.30 2.24
N PHE A 47 14.18 -7.46 2.55
CA PHE A 47 12.87 -7.53 3.20
C PHE A 47 12.96 -7.35 4.71
N ARG A 48 14.15 -7.47 5.31
CA ARG A 48 14.35 -7.28 6.75
C ARG A 48 14.26 -5.81 7.12
N GLU A 49 14.85 -4.91 6.34
CA GLU A 49 14.70 -3.47 6.57
C GLU A 49 13.24 -3.01 6.41
N LEU A 50 12.54 -3.53 5.38
CA LEU A 50 11.14 -3.24 5.17
C LEU A 50 10.27 -3.82 6.29
N TYR A 51 10.59 -5.04 6.76
CA TYR A 51 9.94 -5.68 7.89
C TYR A 51 10.14 -4.89 9.18
N ASP A 52 11.36 -4.44 9.48
CA ASP A 52 11.66 -3.65 10.68
C ASP A 52 10.96 -2.29 10.66
N LYS A 53 10.86 -1.64 9.48
CA LYS A 53 10.05 -0.43 9.32
C LYS A 53 8.56 -0.69 9.55
N PHE A 54 8.02 -1.75 8.96
CA PHE A 54 6.61 -2.12 9.12
C PHE A 54 6.29 -2.52 10.57
N MET A 55 7.21 -3.22 11.22
CA MET A 55 7.08 -3.63 12.60
C MET A 55 7.25 -2.43 13.55
N GLY A 56 8.11 -1.48 13.21
CA GLY A 56 8.21 -0.17 13.88
C GLY A 56 6.94 0.68 13.75
N TRP A 57 6.26 0.64 12.60
CA TRP A 57 4.95 1.28 12.45
C TRP A 57 3.85 0.58 13.24
N SER A 58 3.84 -0.75 13.20
CA SER A 58 2.82 -1.57 13.87
C SER A 58 2.94 -1.55 15.39
N LYS A 59 4.16 -1.59 15.93
CA LYS A 59 4.43 -1.57 17.39
C LYS A 59 4.62 -0.16 17.96
N GLY A 60 5.02 0.79 17.12
CA GLY A 60 5.33 2.15 17.52
C GLY A 60 4.11 3.01 17.74
N TYR A 61 4.34 4.32 17.89
CA TYR A 61 3.28 5.30 18.13
C TYR A 61 2.26 5.39 16.99
N LEU A 62 2.63 5.01 15.75
CA LEU A 62 1.71 5.02 14.61
C LEU A 62 0.59 3.98 14.75
N GLY A 63 0.91 2.73 15.09
CA GLY A 63 -0.10 1.69 15.34
C GLY A 63 -1.02 2.08 16.50
N LYS A 64 -0.46 2.67 17.56
CA LYS A 64 -1.21 3.15 18.73
C LYS A 64 -2.15 4.32 18.40
N THR A 65 -1.72 5.29 17.57
CA THR A 65 -2.60 6.39 17.16
C THR A 65 -3.68 5.91 16.20
N ILE A 66 -3.38 5.01 15.27
CA ILE A 66 -4.39 4.42 14.37
C ILE A 66 -5.43 3.62 15.18
N ALA A 67 -5.01 2.86 16.19
CA ALA A 67 -5.93 2.17 17.10
C ALA A 67 -6.82 3.16 17.86
N ALA A 68 -6.27 4.27 18.34
CA ALA A 68 -7.04 5.33 18.99
C ALA A 68 -8.06 5.97 18.04
N PHE A 69 -7.67 6.26 16.78
CA PHE A 69 -8.60 6.77 15.78
C PHE A 69 -9.69 5.75 15.43
N ALA A 70 -9.34 4.47 15.27
CA ALA A 70 -10.32 3.42 14.99
C ALA A 70 -11.35 3.28 16.12
N PHE A 71 -10.91 3.38 17.38
CA PHE A 71 -11.79 3.39 18.54
C PHE A 71 -12.72 4.63 18.55
N LEU A 72 -12.15 5.81 18.31
CA LEU A 72 -12.91 7.07 18.23
C LEU A 72 -13.93 7.06 17.09
N LEU A 73 -13.58 6.51 15.92
CA LEU A 73 -14.51 6.34 14.80
C LEU A 73 -15.59 5.30 15.12
N GLY A 74 -15.26 4.21 15.80
CA GLY A 74 -16.23 3.22 16.28
C GLY A 74 -17.28 3.83 17.22
N ILE A 75 -16.82 4.64 18.19
CA ILE A 75 -17.72 5.39 19.09
C ILE A 75 -18.53 6.43 18.30
N GLY A 76 -17.88 7.24 17.47
CA GLY A 76 -18.53 8.30 16.70
C GLY A 76 -19.64 7.80 15.79
N VAL A 77 -19.42 6.66 15.12
CA VAL A 77 -20.43 6.01 14.27
C VAL A 77 -21.56 5.38 15.08
N SER A 78 -21.27 4.84 16.27
CA SER A 78 -22.31 4.25 17.15
C SER A 78 -23.29 5.28 17.73
N ALA A 79 -22.79 6.48 18.05
CA ALA A 79 -23.60 7.56 18.63
C ALA A 79 -24.73 8.00 17.67
N GLY A 80 -24.47 7.99 16.36
CA GLY A 80 -25.46 8.39 15.35
C GLY A 80 -26.54 7.35 15.04
N ARG A 81 -26.40 6.09 15.48
CA ARG A 81 -27.30 4.99 15.07
C ARG A 81 -28.13 4.40 16.22
N GLN A 82 -27.99 4.89 17.47
CA GLN A 82 -28.60 4.33 18.70
C GLN A 82 -28.39 2.82 18.92
N ASN A 83 -27.50 2.19 18.13
CA ASN A 83 -27.15 0.78 18.22
C ASN A 83 -25.66 0.68 18.56
N MET A 84 -25.35 -0.09 19.60
CA MET A 84 -23.98 -0.19 20.15
C MET A 84 -23.06 -1.12 19.35
N MET A 85 -23.58 -1.89 18.39
CA MET A 85 -22.78 -2.86 17.64
C MET A 85 -21.56 -2.26 16.90
N PRO A 86 -21.64 -1.10 16.23
CA PRO A 86 -20.47 -0.49 15.58
C PRO A 86 -19.35 -0.12 16.56
N ALA A 87 -19.68 0.27 17.80
CA ALA A 87 -18.68 0.57 18.83
C ALA A 87 -17.94 -0.69 19.28
N ILE A 88 -18.66 -1.82 19.40
CA ILE A 88 -18.07 -3.11 19.78
C ILE A 88 -17.07 -3.57 18.70
N TYR A 89 -17.43 -3.47 17.42
CA TYR A 89 -16.49 -3.80 16.33
C TYR A 89 -15.28 -2.85 16.30
N GLY A 90 -15.49 -1.54 16.53
CA GLY A 90 -14.39 -0.58 16.63
C GLY A 90 -13.44 -0.84 17.80
N LEU A 91 -13.98 -1.26 18.96
CA LEU A 91 -13.21 -1.66 20.13
C LEU A 91 -12.39 -2.93 19.86
N ILE A 92 -13.00 -3.96 19.28
CA ILE A 92 -12.33 -5.22 18.95
C ILE A 92 -11.21 -4.98 17.93
N LEU A 93 -11.44 -4.14 16.92
CA LEU A 93 -10.42 -3.79 15.92
C LEU A 93 -9.27 -2.97 16.53
N ALA A 94 -9.57 -2.02 17.42
CA ALA A 94 -8.55 -1.28 18.16
C ALA A 94 -7.71 -2.20 19.06
N LEU A 95 -8.33 -3.19 19.70
CA LEU A 95 -7.65 -4.20 20.51
C LEU A 95 -6.71 -5.06 19.66
N ILE A 96 -7.15 -5.56 18.51
CA ILE A 96 -6.34 -6.42 17.65
C ILE A 96 -5.13 -5.65 17.09
N ILE A 97 -5.29 -4.39 16.71
CA ILE A 97 -4.19 -3.55 16.21
C ILE A 97 -3.23 -3.18 17.35
N GLY A 98 -3.74 -2.91 18.55
CA GLY A 98 -2.93 -2.55 19.72
C GLY A 98 -2.13 -3.71 20.31
N PHE A 99 -2.72 -4.91 20.36
CA PHE A 99 -2.14 -6.08 21.03
C PHE A 99 -1.62 -7.17 20.08
N GLY A 100 -2.00 -7.15 18.80
CA GLY A 100 -1.58 -8.15 17.81
C GLY A 100 -0.06 -8.37 17.72
N PRO A 101 0.78 -7.31 17.74
CA PRO A 101 2.23 -7.48 17.70
C PRO A 101 2.83 -8.09 18.97
N GLU A 102 2.28 -7.80 20.16
CA GLU A 102 2.77 -8.33 21.45
C GLU A 102 2.42 -9.82 21.61
N LEU A 103 1.27 -10.24 21.05
CA LEU A 103 0.84 -11.65 21.02
C LEU A 103 1.74 -12.52 20.12
N GLN A 104 2.37 -11.94 19.10
CA GLN A 104 3.31 -12.67 18.23
C GLN A 104 4.65 -12.93 18.93
N GLU A 105 5.16 -11.98 19.70
CA GLU A 105 6.43 -12.16 20.42
C GLU A 105 6.29 -13.15 21.59
N SER A 106 5.14 -13.14 22.27
CA SER A 106 4.88 -14.00 23.43
C SER A 106 4.67 -15.48 23.06
N VAL A 107 4.07 -15.78 21.90
CA VAL A 107 3.97 -17.18 21.42
C VAL A 107 5.31 -17.72 20.92
N LEU A 108 6.15 -16.89 20.28
CA LEU A 108 7.47 -17.29 19.80
C LEU A 108 8.48 -17.48 20.95
N SER A 109 8.38 -16.67 21.99
CA SER A 109 9.18 -16.82 23.22
C SER A 109 8.79 -18.03 24.06
N ALA A 110 7.54 -18.52 23.96
CA ALA A 110 7.07 -19.67 24.74
C ALA A 110 7.45 -21.02 24.13
N GLN A 111 8.01 -21.03 22.91
CA GLN A 111 8.42 -22.23 22.18
C GLN A 111 9.94 -22.51 22.24
N VAL A 112 10.70 -21.69 22.97
CA VAL A 112 12.12 -21.89 23.30
C VAL A 112 12.24 -22.03 24.82
#